data_AF-A0A939B9B6-F1
#
_entry.id   AF-A0A939B9B6-F1
#
_cell.length_a   1.000
_cell.length_b   1.000
_cell.length_c   1.000
_cell.angle_alpha   90.00
_cell.angle_beta   90.00
_cell.angle_gamma   90.00
#
_symmetry.space_group_name_H-M   'P 1'
#
loop_
_entity.id
_entity.type
_entity.pdbx_description
1 polymer ?
#
loop_
_entity_poly.entity_id
_entity_poly.type
_entity_poly.pdbx_seq_one_letter_code
_entity_poly.pdbx_strand_id
1 'polypeptide(L)'
;MCNYLGNKELLKRRKIGFLASRKISSSAILPTLDWAVEISKQSDVAVVSGFHSRLEKDVLKFLLQGKCGIIVVLARGIYSKLPKVYEKAMNENRLLIIALEKDMVTRVSEYTAHR
;
A
#
# COMPACT_ATOMS: atom_id res chain seq x y z
N MET A 1 -15.93 -8.47 -6.90
CA MET A 1 -15.84 -8.89 -5.48
C MET A 1 -14.57 -8.27 -4.86
N CYS A 2 -14.39 -8.25 -3.52
CA CYS A 2 -13.14 -7.78 -2.91
C CYS A 2 -12.26 -8.99 -2.54
N ASN A 3 -11.05 -9.05 -3.10
CA ASN A 3 -10.09 -10.14 -2.87
C ASN A 3 -9.04 -9.72 -1.82
N TYR A 4 -8.67 -10.65 -0.95
CA TYR A 4 -7.75 -10.41 0.17
C TYR A 4 -6.57 -11.40 0.13
N LEU A 5 -5.36 -10.92 0.40
CA LEU A 5 -4.15 -11.72 0.55
C LEU A 5 -3.34 -11.24 1.75
N GLY A 6 -3.01 -12.12 2.69
CA GLY A 6 -2.28 -11.79 3.91
C GLY A 6 -3.16 -11.68 5.14
N ASN A 7 -2.71 -10.92 6.15
CA ASN A 7 -3.29 -10.93 7.48
C ASN A 7 -4.55 -10.03 7.60
N LYS A 8 -5.73 -10.63 7.58
CA LYS A 8 -7.02 -9.92 7.73
C LYS A 8 -7.22 -9.30 9.12
N GLU A 9 -6.50 -9.75 10.15
CA GLU A 9 -6.60 -9.19 11.50
C GLU A 9 -6.14 -7.73 11.56
N LEU A 10 -5.35 -7.26 10.58
CA LEU A 10 -4.98 -5.85 10.44
C LEU A 10 -6.20 -4.93 10.28
N LEU A 11 -7.34 -5.45 9.80
CA LEU A 11 -8.59 -4.69 9.70
C LEU A 11 -9.16 -4.30 11.06
N LYS A 12 -8.83 -5.03 12.13
CA LYS A 12 -9.27 -4.76 13.50
C LYS A 12 -8.40 -3.69 14.20
N ARG A 13 -7.22 -3.39 13.66
CA ARG A 13 -6.31 -2.37 14.21
C ARG A 13 -6.81 -0.94 13.94
N ARG A 14 -6.22 0.03 14.64
CA ARG A 14 -6.39 1.46 14.31
C ARG A 14 -5.78 1.72 12.94
N LYS A 15 -6.56 2.27 12.02
CA LYS A 15 -6.15 2.47 10.62
C LYS A 15 -5.80 3.93 10.37
N ILE A 16 -4.73 4.16 9.61
CA ILE A 16 -4.39 5.49 9.11
C ILE A 16 -4.33 5.42 7.59
N GLY A 17 -5.18 6.19 6.92
CA GLY A 17 -5.11 6.37 5.47
C GLY A 17 -3.98 7.31 5.10
N PHE A 18 -3.09 6.88 4.20
CA PHE A 18 -2.00 7.72 3.68
C PHE A 18 -2.12 7.88 2.17
N LEU A 19 -2.17 9.13 1.71
CA LEU A 19 -2.28 9.50 0.31
C LEU A 19 -1.38 10.70 0.06
N ALA A 20 -0.62 10.67 -1.03
CA ALA A 20 0.22 11.81 -1.41
C ALA A 20 0.18 12.08 -2.92
N SER A 21 0.07 13.37 -3.26
CA SER A 21 0.14 13.85 -4.64
C SER A 21 1.46 13.45 -5.30
N ARG A 22 1.41 13.23 -6.62
CA ARG A 22 2.61 13.07 -7.46
C ARG A 22 3.43 14.36 -7.56
N LYS A 23 2.80 15.52 -7.33
CA LYS A 23 3.42 16.84 -7.27
C LYS A 23 3.22 17.38 -5.85
N ILE A 24 4.24 17.24 -5.01
CA ILE A 24 4.21 17.72 -3.63
C ILE A 24 5.28 18.78 -3.41
N SER A 25 5.00 19.74 -2.53
CA SER A 25 5.98 20.71 -2.04
C SER A 25 7.16 19.97 -1.41
N SER A 26 8.39 20.44 -1.67
CA SER A 26 9.60 19.94 -1.00
C SER A 26 9.54 20.10 0.52
N SER A 27 8.89 21.15 1.01
CA SER A 27 8.74 21.41 2.45
C SER A 27 7.91 20.36 3.19
N ALA A 28 7.03 19.63 2.50
CA ALA A 28 6.20 18.59 3.09
C ALA A 28 6.88 17.21 3.11
N ILE A 29 8.00 17.03 2.40
CA ILE A 29 8.65 15.71 2.25
C ILE A 29 9.24 15.26 3.59
N LEU A 30 10.11 16.06 4.20
CA LEU A 30 10.80 15.67 5.43
C LEU A 30 9.84 15.38 6.59
N PRO A 31 8.86 16.25 6.91
CA PRO A 31 7.89 15.96 7.97
C PRO A 31 7.09 14.67 7.71
N THR A 32 6.81 14.35 6.44
CA THR A 32 6.10 13.12 6.08
C THR A 32 6.97 11.88 6.31
N LEU A 33 8.28 11.97 6.03
CA LEU A 33 9.20 10.87 6.29
C LEU A 33 9.45 10.68 7.79
N ASP A 34 9.55 11.77 8.56
CA ASP A 34 9.65 11.72 10.02
C ASP A 34 8.42 11.03 10.62
N TRP A 35 7.22 11.43 10.18
CA TRP A 35 5.98 10.75 10.54
C TRP A 35 5.99 9.26 10.16
N ALA A 36 6.51 8.91 8.98
CA ALA A 36 6.60 7.51 8.55
C ALA A 36 7.53 6.69 9.47
N VAL A 37 8.65 7.27 9.90
CA VAL A 37 9.56 6.64 10.86
C VAL A 37 8.88 6.42 12.21
N GLU A 38 8.16 7.43 12.72
CA GLU A 38 7.45 7.32 13.99
C GLU A 38 6.33 6.27 13.93
N ILE A 39 5.49 6.33 12.91
CA ILE A 39 4.35 5.41 12.78
C ILE A 39 4.81 3.97 12.55
N SER A 40 5.93 3.78 11.86
CA SER A 40 6.50 2.45 11.62
C SER A 40 6.78 1.68 12.91
N LYS A 41 7.03 2.38 14.03
CA LYS A 41 7.34 1.76 15.32
C LYS A 41 6.09 1.26 16.07
N GLN A 42 4.90 1.74 15.71
CA GLN A 42 3.64 1.42 16.40
C GLN A 42 3.07 0.08 15.91
N SER A 43 2.91 -0.90 16.80
CA SER A 43 2.42 -2.24 16.45
C SER A 43 0.89 -2.35 16.40
N ASP A 44 0.17 -1.44 17.04
CA ASP A 44 -1.29 -1.37 17.15
C ASP A 44 -1.95 -0.63 15.98
N VAL A 45 -1.15 -0.01 15.11
CA VAL A 45 -1.59 0.72 13.92
C VAL A 45 -1.41 -0.10 12.64
N ALA A 46 -2.29 0.12 11.68
CA ALA A 46 -2.14 -0.30 10.29
C ALA A 46 -2.25 0.90 9.32
N VAL A 47 -1.25 1.11 8.47
CA VAL A 47 -1.28 2.16 7.44
C VAL A 47 -1.91 1.62 6.16
N VAL A 48 -2.89 2.33 5.62
CA VAL A 48 -3.66 1.97 4.42
C VAL A 48 -3.26 2.91 3.29
N SER A 49 -2.77 2.37 2.16
CA SER A 49 -2.45 3.17 0.96
C SER A 49 -2.38 2.31 -0.30
N GLY A 50 -2.40 2.95 -1.47
CA GLY A 50 -2.09 2.31 -2.77
C GLY A 50 -0.61 2.30 -3.13
N PHE A 51 0.22 3.13 -2.46
CA PHE A 51 1.66 3.24 -2.67
C PHE A 51 2.11 3.46 -4.13
N HIS A 52 1.42 4.37 -4.82
CA HIS A 52 1.64 4.67 -6.23
C HIS A 52 2.57 5.86 -6.46
N SER A 53 2.42 6.94 -5.69
CA SER A 53 3.23 8.15 -5.84
C SER A 53 4.67 7.95 -5.35
N ARG A 54 5.58 8.85 -5.72
CA ARG A 54 7.00 8.77 -5.30
C ARG A 54 7.11 8.84 -3.77
N LEU A 55 6.41 9.79 -3.15
CA LEU A 55 6.43 9.95 -1.70
C LEU A 55 5.78 8.76 -0.99
N GLU A 56 4.68 8.22 -1.52
CA GLU A 56 4.07 7.01 -0.93
C GLU A 56 5.03 5.82 -0.96
N LYS A 57 5.77 5.63 -2.06
CA LYS A 57 6.79 4.57 -2.13
C LYS A 57 7.95 4.79 -1.16
N ASP A 58 8.33 6.04 -0.91
CA ASP A 58 9.37 6.36 0.06
C ASP A 58 8.87 6.09 1.50
N VAL A 59 7.64 6.49 1.83
CA VAL A 59 6.97 6.14 3.09
C VAL A 59 6.90 4.62 3.28
N LEU A 60 6.49 3.88 2.25
CA LEU A 60 6.39 2.41 2.32
C LEU A 60 7.70 1.74 2.76
N LYS A 61 8.86 2.25 2.32
CA LYS A 61 10.17 1.69 2.72
C LYS A 61 10.35 1.73 4.23
N PHE A 62 9.98 2.85 4.87
CA PHE A 62 10.07 2.99 6.32
C PHE A 62 9.08 2.07 7.05
N LEU A 63 7.83 1.99 6.56
CA LEU A 63 6.82 1.11 7.15
C LEU A 63 7.22 -0.37 7.10
N LEU A 64 7.82 -0.82 6.00
CA LEU A 64 8.27 -2.21 5.84
C LEU A 64 9.41 -2.58 6.79
N GLN A 65 10.25 -1.62 7.17
CA GLN A 65 11.34 -1.80 8.13
C GLN A 65 10.84 -1.79 9.59
N GLY A 66 9.62 -1.29 9.85
CA GLY A 66 9.04 -1.20 11.18
C GLY A 66 8.21 -2.40 11.61
N LYS A 67 7.37 -2.17 12.63
CA LYS A 67 6.46 -3.12 13.27
C LYS A 67 4.98 -2.87 12.96
N CYS A 68 4.65 -1.71 12.37
CA CYS A 68 3.27 -1.40 12.01
C CYS A 68 2.69 -2.39 11.00
N GLY A 69 1.36 -2.50 11.01
CA GLY A 69 0.62 -3.16 9.95
C GLY A 69 0.60 -2.32 8.67
N ILE A 70 0.53 -2.98 7.53
CA ILE A 70 0.48 -2.35 6.21
C ILE A 70 -0.69 -2.98 5.46
N ILE A 71 -1.60 -2.13 4.97
CA ILE A 71 -2.73 -2.53 4.14
C ILE A 71 -2.54 -1.87 2.77
N VAL A 72 -2.25 -2.67 1.76
CA VAL A 72 -2.07 -2.22 0.38
C VAL A 72 -3.38 -2.41 -0.36
N VAL A 73 -3.94 -1.32 -0.88
CA VAL A 73 -5.17 -1.36 -1.67
C VAL A 73 -4.83 -1.23 -3.16
N LEU A 74 -5.19 -2.24 -3.95
CA LEU A 74 -4.97 -2.29 -5.38
C LEU A 74 -6.27 -1.97 -6.12
N ALA A 75 -6.20 -1.03 -7.07
CA ALA A 75 -7.28 -0.76 -8.03
C ALA A 75 -7.29 -1.75 -9.23
N ARG A 76 -6.72 -2.93 -9.04
CA ARG A 76 -6.56 -3.97 -10.06
C ARG A 76 -6.65 -5.35 -9.40
N GLY A 77 -6.67 -6.40 -10.23
CA GLY A 77 -6.58 -7.78 -9.75
C GLY A 77 -5.35 -8.05 -8.88
N ILE A 78 -5.44 -9.10 -8.06
CA ILE A 78 -4.39 -9.46 -7.11
C ILE A 78 -3.08 -9.82 -7.83
N TYR A 79 -1.94 -9.64 -7.15
CA TYR A 79 -0.65 -10.00 -7.72
C TYR A 79 -0.60 -11.50 -8.06
N SER A 80 -0.25 -11.85 -9.31
CA SER A 80 0.08 -13.23 -9.68
C SER A 80 1.36 -13.72 -8.99
N LYS A 81 2.31 -12.81 -8.76
CA LYS A 81 3.53 -13.02 -7.96
C LYS A 81 3.73 -11.84 -7.02
N LEU A 82 3.84 -12.13 -5.71
CA LEU A 82 4.09 -11.12 -4.69
C LEU A 82 5.46 -10.45 -4.94
N PRO A 83 5.54 -9.10 -5.00
CA PRO A 83 6.81 -8.41 -5.07
C PRO A 83 7.70 -8.72 -3.85
N LYS A 84 9.00 -8.97 -4.08
CA LYS A 84 9.97 -9.32 -3.03
C LYS A 84 9.99 -8.35 -1.84
N VAL A 85 9.75 -7.06 -2.10
CA VAL A 85 9.70 -6.03 -1.05
C VAL A 85 8.65 -6.33 0.03
N TYR A 86 7.61 -7.09 -0.32
CA TYR A 86 6.51 -7.46 0.57
C TYR A 86 6.70 -8.81 1.28
N GLU A 87 7.64 -9.66 0.82
CA GLU A 87 7.80 -11.03 1.34
C GLU A 87 8.05 -11.05 2.84
N LYS A 88 8.98 -10.20 3.33
CA LYS A 88 9.29 -10.12 4.76
C LYS A 88 8.06 -9.72 5.59
N ALA A 89 7.37 -8.64 5.20
CA ALA A 89 6.18 -8.18 5.92
C ALA A 89 5.01 -9.16 5.84
N MET A 90 4.91 -9.92 4.74
CA MET A 90 3.94 -11.01 4.60
C MET A 90 4.24 -12.14 5.59
N ASN A 91 5.48 -12.60 5.65
CA ASN A 91 5.91 -13.67 6.55
C ASN A 91 5.76 -13.27 8.03
N GLU A 92 5.94 -11.98 8.34
CA GLU A 92 5.76 -11.43 9.69
C GLU A 92 4.28 -11.14 10.05
N ASN A 93 3.31 -11.51 9.19
CA ASN A 93 1.88 -11.24 9.36
C ASN A 93 1.55 -9.74 9.53
N ARG A 94 2.39 -8.86 8.97
CA ARG A 94 2.21 -7.39 9.02
C ARG A 94 1.65 -6.80 7.75
N LEU A 95 1.36 -7.63 6.73
CA LEU A 95 0.85 -7.17 5.44
C LEU A 95 -0.54 -7.75 5.14
N LEU A 96 -1.42 -6.90 4.62
CA LEU A 96 -2.66 -7.27 3.97
C LEU A 96 -2.74 -6.57 2.62
N ILE A 97 -3.01 -7.31 1.56
CA ILE A 97 -3.28 -6.78 0.23
C ILE A 97 -4.77 -6.97 -0.04
N ILE A 98 -5.43 -5.88 -0.43
CA ILE A 98 -6.84 -5.85 -0.82
C ILE A 98 -6.90 -5.47 -2.29
N ALA A 99 -7.47 -6.32 -3.12
CA ALA A 99 -7.67 -6.08 -4.54
C ALA A 99 -9.16 -5.90 -4.82
N LEU A 100 -9.51 -4.76 -5.42
CA LEU A 100 -10.83 -4.56 -5.97
C LEU A 100 -10.84 -5.20 -7.36
N GLU A 101 -11.65 -6.25 -7.51
CA GLU A 101 -11.82 -6.94 -8.77
C GLU A 101 -12.51 -5.99 -9.77
N LYS A 102 -11.74 -5.52 -10.76
CA LYS A 102 -12.30 -5.35 -12.10
C LYS A 102 -11.88 -6.60 -12.86
N ASP A 103 -12.84 -7.46 -13.16
CA ASP A 103 -12.66 -8.46 -14.21
C ASP A 103 -12.05 -7.75 -15.43
N MET A 104 -10.90 -8.24 -15.87
CA MET A 104 -10.27 -7.90 -17.15
C MET A 104 -10.30 -6.42 -17.56
N VAL A 105 -9.47 -5.58 -16.94
CA VAL A 105 -8.96 -4.40 -17.68
C VAL A 105 -7.56 -4.73 -18.17
N THR A 106 -7.50 -5.42 -19.32
CA THR A 106 -6.36 -5.29 -20.23
C THR A 106 -6.11 -3.81 -20.42
N ARG A 107 -4.86 -3.37 -20.22
CA ARG A 107 -4.38 -2.01 -20.50
C ARG A 107 -5.06 -1.49 -21.76
N VAL A 108 -5.83 -0.40 -21.65
CA VAL A 108 -6.38 0.29 -22.83
C VAL A 108 -5.18 0.78 -23.64
N SER A 109 -4.91 0.06 -24.73
CA SER A 109 -4.12 0.50 -25.86
C SER A 109 -5.09 1.21 -26.82
N GLU A 110 -4.57 2.07 -27.69
CA GLU A 110 -5.31 2.80 -28.74
C GLU A 110 -6.33 1.89 -29.48
N TYR A 111 -6.01 0.60 -29.60
CA TYR A 111 -6.86 -0.44 -30.18
C TYR A 111 -8.24 -0.66 -29.52
N THR A 112 -8.46 -0.25 -28.27
CA THR A 112 -9.73 -0.49 -27.55
C THR A 112 -10.58 0.77 -27.37
N ALA A 113 -10.18 1.91 -27.95
CA ALA A 113 -10.90 3.18 -27.80
C ALA A 113 -12.23 3.25 -28.59
N HIS A 114 -12.48 2.30 -29.49
CA HIS A 114 -13.72 2.20 -30.26
C HIS A 114 -14.48 0.93 -29.87
N ARG A 115 -15.20 0.96 -28.77
CA ARG A 115 -16.30 0.03 -28.54
C ARG A 115 -17.39 0.63 -27.67
#